data_AF-A0A7V3PYN5-F1
#
_entry.id   AF-A0A7V3PYN5-F1
#
_cell.length_a   1.000
_cell.length_b   1.000
_cell.length_c   1.000
_cell.angle_alpha   90.00
_cell.angle_beta   90.00
_cell.angle_gamma   90.00
#
_symmetry.space_group_name_H-M   'P 1'
#
loop_
_entity.id
_entity.type
_entity.pdbx_description
1 polymer ?
#
loop_
_entity_poly.entity_id
_entity_poly.type
_entity_poly.pdbx_seq_one_letter_code
_entity_poly.pdbx_strand_id
1 'polypeptide(L)' 'MSRNIVIIIIFFFCVLGPCAVFALASFSSINALGRNPSSAPKIFTAMIITLVFAMALAIMAMLIAFQLLSSAQG' A
#
# COMPACT_ATOMS: atom_id res chain seq x y z
N MET A 1 3.29 -7.36 27.86
CA MET A 1 3.07 -7.86 26.48
C MET A 1 4.41 -7.91 25.77
N SER A 2 4.85 -9.07 25.31
CA SER A 2 6.18 -9.28 24.71
C SER A 2 6.33 -8.43 23.44
N ARG A 3 7.34 -7.54 23.41
CA ARG A 3 7.70 -6.60 22.33
C ARG A 3 7.46 -7.11 20.89
N ASN A 4 7.71 -8.40 20.67
CA ASN A 4 7.49 -9.09 19.40
C ASN A 4 6.03 -9.04 18.91
N ILE A 5 5.05 -9.10 19.80
CA ILE A 5 3.62 -9.02 19.45
C ILE A 5 3.27 -7.63 18.91
N VAL A 6 3.78 -6.57 19.53
CA VAL A 6 3.55 -5.19 19.10
C VAL A 6 4.12 -4.98 17.69
N ILE A 7 5.32 -5.52 17.43
CA ILE A 7 5.98 -5.44 16.12
C ILE A 7 5.16 -6.17 15.06
N ILE A 8 4.72 -7.40 15.33
CA ILE A 8 3.89 -8.18 14.39
C ILE A 8 2.61 -7.41 14.03
N ILE A 9 1.96 -6.78 15.01
CA ILE A 9 0.77 -5.97 14.78
C ILE A 9 1.07 -4.76 13.89
N ILE A 10 2.15 -4.02 14.16
CA ILE A 10 2.54 -2.86 13.35
C ILE A 10 2.80 -3.28 11.89
N PHE A 11 3.59 -4.34 11.67
CA PHE A 11 3.86 -4.84 10.32
C PHE A 11 2.59 -5.32 9.61
N PHE A 12 1.69 -6.00 10.32
CA PHE A 12 0.43 -6.47 9.77
C PHE A 12 -0.40 -5.30 9.21
N PHE A 13 -0.59 -4.23 10.00
CA PHE A 13 -1.32 -3.05 9.54
C PHE A 13 -0.60 -2.30 8.41
N CYS A 14 0.74 -2.26 8.47
CA CYS A 14 1.56 -1.59 7.45
C CYS A 14 1.45 -2.26 6.07
N VAL A 15 1.25 -3.58 6.02
CA VAL A 15 1.03 -4.33 4.78
C VAL A 15 -0.43 -4.32 4.34
N LEU A 16 -1.37 -4.38 5.29
CA LEU A 16 -2.80 -4.46 4.97
C LEU A 16 -3.29 -3.21 4.24
N GLY A 17 -2.82 -2.03 4.63
CA GLY A 17 -3.15 -0.74 3.98
C GLY A 17 -2.89 -0.73 2.46
N PRO A 18 -1.63 -0.89 1.99
CA PRO A 18 -1.32 -0.90 0.56
C PRO A 18 -2.01 -2.05 -0.19
N CYS A 19 -2.16 -3.24 0.42
CA CYS A 19 -2.90 -4.34 -0.19
C CYS A 19 -4.37 -3.97 -0.48
N ALA A 20 -5.04 -3.28 0.45
CA ALA A 20 -6.41 -2.82 0.26
C ALA A 20 -6.51 -1.80 -0.88
N VAL A 21 -5.60 -0.83 -0.93
CA VAL A 21 -5.55 0.16 -2.03
C VAL A 21 -5.32 -0.52 -3.37
N PHE A 22 -4.43 -1.50 -3.43
CA PHE A 22 -4.15 -2.26 -4.65
C PHE A 22 -5.38 -3.01 -5.15
N ALA A 23 -6.09 -3.70 -4.26
CA ALA A 23 -7.30 -4.43 -4.60
C ALA A 23 -8.39 -3.51 -5.15
N LEU A 24 -8.65 -2.39 -4.45
CA LEU A 24 -9.68 -1.43 -4.84
C LEU A 24 -9.36 -0.69 -6.14
N ALA A 25 -8.11 -0.23 -6.30
CA ALA A 25 -7.66 0.45 -7.50
C ALA A 25 -7.70 -0.46 -8.73
N SER A 26 -7.24 -1.71 -8.58
CA SER A 26 -7.25 -2.70 -9.68
C SER A 26 -8.67 -3.08 -10.06
N PHE A 27 -9.53 -3.37 -9.08
CA PHE A 27 -10.94 -3.72 -9.33
C PHE A 27 -11.69 -2.58 -10.05
N SER A 28 -11.50 -1.34 -9.59
CA SER A 28 -12.11 -0.16 -10.21
C SER A 28 -11.61 0.07 -11.63
N SER A 29 -10.30 -0.15 -11.87
CA SER A 29 -9.69 0.01 -13.19
C SER A 29 -10.21 -1.03 -14.18
N ILE A 30 -10.36 -2.29 -13.75
CA ILE A 30 -10.93 -3.36 -14.57
C ILE A 30 -12.38 -3.07 -14.93
N ASN A 31 -13.20 -2.66 -13.96
CA ASN A 31 -14.60 -2.30 -14.21
C ASN A 31 -14.76 -1.09 -15.14
N ALA A 32 -13.92 -0.07 -14.97
CA ALA A 32 -13.93 1.11 -15.85
C ALA A 32 -13.53 0.74 -17.28
N LEU A 33 -12.50 -0.10 -17.44
CA LEU A 33 -12.02 -0.56 -18.74
C LEU A 33 -13.07 -1.44 -19.45
N GLY A 34 -13.76 -2.32 -18.72
CA GLY A 34 -14.83 -3.15 -19.27
C GLY A 34 -16.03 -2.35 -19.81
N ARG A 35 -16.30 -1.16 -19.25
CA ARG A 35 -17.34 -0.26 -19.74
C ARG A 35 -16.88 0.62 -20.91
N ASN A 36 -15.60 0.98 -20.96
CA ASN A 36 -15.06 1.82 -22.02
C ASN A 36 -13.59 1.47 -22.36
N PRO A 37 -13.37 0.51 -23.29
CA PRO A 37 -12.03 0.03 -23.62
C PRO A 37 -11.17 1.12 -24.29
N SER A 38 -11.79 2.10 -24.97
CA SER A 38 -11.06 3.20 -25.61
C SER A 38 -10.33 4.12 -24.62
N SER A 39 -10.72 4.10 -23.34
CA SER A 39 -10.14 4.92 -22.28
C SER A 39 -8.96 4.25 -21.54
N ALA A 40 -8.52 3.07 -21.99
CA ALA A 40 -7.41 2.32 -21.40
C ALA A 40 -6.17 3.14 -21.02
N PRO A 41 -5.59 3.99 -21.91
CA PRO A 41 -4.39 4.74 -21.56
C PRO A 41 -4.62 5.69 -20.38
N LYS A 42 -5.78 6.35 -20.29
CA LYS A 42 -6.10 7.25 -19.18
C LYS A 42 -6.30 6.48 -17.86
N ILE A 43 -6.98 5.34 -17.92
CA ILE A 43 -7.24 4.49 -16.75
C ILE A 43 -5.93 3.93 -16.20
N PHE A 44 -5.06 3.39 -17.04
CA PHE A 44 -3.78 2.84 -16.59
C PHE A 44 -2.84 3.91 -16.04
N THR A 45 -2.80 5.11 -16.63
CA THR A 45 -2.03 6.22 -16.05
C THR A 45 -2.52 6.56 -14.65
N ALA A 46 -3.82 6.73 -14.45
CA ALA A 46 -4.38 7.02 -13.12
C ALA A 46 -4.14 5.88 -12.12
N MET A 47 -4.29 4.63 -12.55
CA MET A 47 -4.04 3.45 -11.73
C MET A 47 -2.58 3.40 -11.27
N ILE A 48 -1.62 3.53 -12.19
CA ILE A 48 -0.19 3.48 -11.88
C ILE A 48 0.20 4.61 -10.91
N ILE A 49 -0.25 5.84 -11.14
CA ILE A 49 0.02 6.96 -10.24
C ILE A 49 -0.50 6.66 -8.82
N THR A 50 -1.72 6.15 -8.72
CA THR A 50 -2.34 5.78 -7.44
C THR A 50 -1.55 4.69 -6.72
N LEU A 51 -1.16 3.63 -7.44
CA LEU A 51 -0.39 2.52 -6.89
C LEU A 51 1.02 2.96 -6.45
N VAL A 52 1.69 3.82 -7.23
CA VAL A 52 3.01 4.36 -6.89
C VAL A 52 2.93 5.21 -5.62
N PHE A 53 1.92 6.08 -5.49
CA PHE A 53 1.72 6.87 -4.27
C PHE A 53 1.44 5.99 -3.05
N ALA A 54 0.59 4.97 -3.20
CA ALA A 54 0.29 4.03 -2.13
C ALA A 54 1.55 3.26 -1.69
N MET A 55 2.38 2.84 -2.64
CA MET A 55 3.63 2.13 -2.35
C MET A 55 4.67 3.05 -1.71
N ALA A 56 4.76 4.31 -2.13
CA ALA A 56 5.66 5.29 -1.52
C ALA A 56 5.32 5.51 -0.03
N LEU A 57 4.03 5.66 0.30
CA LEU A 57 3.58 5.79 1.69
C LEU A 57 3.86 4.52 2.50
N ALA A 58 3.65 3.33 1.91
CA ALA A 58 3.94 2.06 2.56
C ALA A 58 5.44 1.93 2.89
N ILE A 59 6.32 2.29 1.96
CA ILE A 59 7.78 2.28 2.19
C ILE A 59 8.16 3.26 3.30
N MET A 60 7.61 4.47 3.30
CA MET A 60 7.86 5.46 4.37
C MET A 60 7.41 4.93 5.74
N ALA A 61 6.22 4.33 5.82
CA ALA A 61 5.71 3.73 7.05
C ALA A 61 6.59 2.55 7.51
N MET A 62 7.07 1.73 6.58
CA MET A 62 7.97 0.61 6.88
C MET A 62 9.33 1.10 7.39
N LEU A 63 9.89 2.17 6.81
CA LEU A 63 11.13 2.79 7.29
C LEU A 63 10.99 3.31 8.72
N ILE A 64 9.87 3.98 9.03
CA ILE A 64 9.58 4.46 10.39
C ILE A 64 9.47 3.27 11.36
N ALA A 65 8.77 2.20 10.96
CA ALA A 65 8.66 0.99 11.78
C ALA A 65 10.04 0.36 12.07
N PHE A 66 10.94 0.31 11.07
CA PHE A 66 12.31 -0.15 11.26
C PHE A 66 13.14 0.77 12.14
N GLN A 67 12.99 2.10 12.02
CA GLN A 67 13.70 3.05 12.89
C GLN A 67 13.26 2.93 14.34
N LEU A 68 11.95 2.81 14.60
CA LEU A 68 11.40 2.58 15.95
C LEU A 68 11.90 1.26 16.55
N LEU A 69 12.09 0.22 15.72
CA LEU A 69 12.69 -1.04 16.15
C LEU A 69 14.17 -0.86 16.54
N SER A 70 14.92 -0.10 15.75
CA SER A 70 16.36 0.14 15.97
C SER A 70 16.62 0.99 17.22
N SER A 71 15.87 2.08 17.41
CA SER A 71 16.03 2.98 18.57
C SER A 71 15.60 2.35 19.90
N ALA A 72 14.77 1.31 19.88
CA ALA A 72 14.35 0.56 21.06
C ALA A 72 15.35 -0.55 21.51
N GLN A 73 16.54 -0.60 20.91
CA GLN A 73 17.61 -1.55 21.28
C GLN A 73 18.81 -0.90 21.99
N GLY A 74 18.79 0.43 22.21
CA GLY A 74 19.78 1.16 23.02
C GLY A 74 19.35 1.35 24.47
#